data_AF-A0A835J187-F1
#
_entry.id   AF-A0A835J187-F1
#
_cell.length_a   1.000
_cell.length_b   1.000
_cell.length_c   1.000
_cell.angle_alpha   90.00
_cell.angle_beta   90.00
_cell.angle_gamma   90.00
#
_symmetry.space_group_name_H-M   'P 1'
#
loop_
_entity.id
_entity.type
_entity.pdbx_description
1 polymer ?
#
loop_
_entity_poly.entity_id
_entity_poly.type
_entity_poly.pdbx_seq_one_letter_code
_entity_poly.pdbx_strand_id
1 'polypeptide(L)'
;MWIGGFLIVGAATHAAILWFSQGLARDPHWRRIWFGIATHMTSRVMMIFLKKRLYRIFLLLTGQLAIIFFVDFGNLFHVAWQGNFESWVQDPLHVRPIAHAIWDPHFGQPAVEAFTRGGARAR
;
A
#
# COMPACT_ATOMS: atom_id res chain seq x y z
N MET A 1 8.93 8.60 2.33
CA MET A 1 9.46 8.01 1.07
C MET A 1 9.26 6.50 1.03
N TRP A 2 8.03 5.97 0.95
CA TRP A 2 7.73 4.57 0.53
C TRP A 2 6.40 4.45 -0.24
N ILE A 3 5.74 5.59 -0.55
CA ILE A 3 4.52 5.65 -1.38
C ILE A 3 4.78 5.15 -2.81
N GLY A 4 6.03 5.22 -3.29
CA GLY A 4 6.42 4.68 -4.60
C GLY A 4 6.26 3.16 -4.72
N GLY A 5 6.50 2.42 -3.63
CA GLY A 5 6.33 0.95 -3.63
C GLY A 5 4.86 0.53 -3.77
N PHE A 6 3.96 1.25 -3.08
CA PHE A 6 2.52 1.04 -3.19
C PHE A 6 1.96 1.37 -4.57
N LEU A 7 2.48 2.42 -5.22
CA LEU A 7 2.08 2.76 -6.59
C LEU A 7 2.55 1.73 -7.62
N ILE A 8 3.71 1.10 -7.44
CA ILE A 8 4.22 0.07 -8.35
C ILE A 8 3.45 -1.25 -8.20
N VAL A 9 3.15 -1.69 -6.97
CA VAL A 9 2.30 -2.87 -6.73
C VAL A 9 0.87 -2.62 -7.21
N GLY A 10 0.36 -1.40 -7.01
CA GLY A 10 -0.90 -0.94 -7.56
C GLY A 10 -0.90 -1.02 -9.08
N ALA A 11 0.05 -0.37 -9.76
CA ALA A 11 0.12 -0.32 -11.22
C ALA A 11 0.28 -1.72 -11.86
N ALA A 12 1.07 -2.61 -11.27
CA ALA A 12 1.21 -3.99 -11.74
C ALA A 12 -0.10 -4.78 -11.59
N THR A 13 -0.83 -4.57 -10.49
CA THR A 13 -2.16 -5.16 -10.28
C THR A 13 -3.18 -4.59 -11.29
N HIS A 14 -3.10 -3.30 -11.63
CA HIS A 14 -3.99 -2.67 -12.62
C HIS A 14 -3.66 -3.07 -14.07
N ALA A 15 -2.41 -3.35 -14.41
CA ALA A 15 -2.02 -3.84 -15.73
C ALA A 15 -2.61 -5.23 -16.03
N ALA A 16 -2.77 -6.08 -15.00
CA ALA A 16 -3.40 -7.39 -15.14
C ALA A 16 -4.91 -7.29 -15.43
N ILE A 17 -5.59 -6.23 -14.95
CA ILE A 17 -7.04 -6.04 -15.07
C ILE A 17 -7.54 -6.08 -16.53
N LEU A 18 -6.73 -5.61 -17.48
CA LEU A 18 -7.10 -5.55 -18.90
C LEU A 18 -6.95 -6.89 -19.62
N TRP A 19 -6.23 -7.87 -19.06
CA TRP A 19 -6.00 -9.17 -19.69
C TRP A 19 -7.21 -10.12 -19.55
N PHE A 20 -8.13 -9.83 -18.63
CA PHE A 20 -9.13 -10.81 -18.22
C PHE A 20 -10.35 -10.96 -19.15
N SER A 21 -10.61 -10.01 -20.05
CA SER A 21 -11.77 -10.07 -20.95
C SER A 21 -11.43 -9.54 -22.34
N GLN A 22 -11.39 -10.43 -23.34
CA GLN A 22 -11.10 -10.06 -24.72
C GLN A 22 -12.14 -9.08 -25.31
N GLY A 23 -13.41 -9.19 -24.90
CA GLY A 23 -14.45 -8.25 -25.30
C GLY A 23 -14.23 -6.86 -24.73
N LEU A 24 -13.78 -6.78 -23.47
CA LEU A 24 -13.48 -5.51 -22.81
C LEU A 24 -12.16 -4.90 -23.30
N ALA A 25 -11.16 -5.74 -23.60
CA ALA A 25 -9.86 -5.31 -24.12
C ALA A 25 -9.96 -4.66 -25.50
N ARG A 26 -10.96 -5.06 -26.32
CA ARG A 26 -11.22 -4.50 -27.65
C ARG A 26 -12.13 -3.27 -27.64
N ASP A 27 -12.66 -2.88 -26.48
CA ASP A 27 -13.52 -1.71 -26.37
C ASP A 27 -12.69 -0.43 -26.54
N PRO A 28 -13.01 0.44 -27.52
CA PRO A 28 -12.26 1.67 -27.74
C PRO A 28 -12.58 2.76 -26.72
N HIS A 29 -13.62 2.62 -25.89
CA HIS A 29 -14.08 3.66 -24.98
C HIS A 29 -13.47 3.55 -23.58
N TRP A 30 -13.48 4.68 -22.85
CA TRP A 30 -13.04 4.78 -21.45
C TRP A 30 -13.79 3.84 -20.48
N ARG A 31 -15.00 3.39 -20.83
CA ARG A 31 -15.75 2.43 -20.01
C ARG A 31 -14.98 1.13 -19.77
N ARG A 32 -14.07 0.76 -20.67
CA ARG A 32 -13.22 -0.44 -20.51
C ARG A 32 -12.43 -0.45 -19.21
N ILE A 33 -11.96 0.73 -18.78
CA ILE A 33 -11.14 0.87 -17.57
C ILE A 33 -12.02 0.62 -16.35
N TRP A 34 -13.16 1.31 -16.29
CA TRP A 34 -14.12 1.19 -15.19
C TRP A 34 -14.67 -0.21 -15.04
N PHE A 35 -15.11 -0.83 -16.15
CA PHE A 35 -15.61 -2.20 -16.14
C PHE A 35 -14.50 -3.21 -15.82
N GLY A 36 -13.25 -2.93 -16.21
CA GLY A 36 -12.11 -3.76 -15.87
C GLY A 36 -11.94 -3.81 -14.36
N ILE A 37 -11.83 -2.62 -13.74
CA ILE A 37 -11.70 -2.50 -12.28
C ILE A 37 -12.91 -3.10 -11.57
N ALA A 38 -14.13 -2.90 -12.08
CA ALA A 38 -15.32 -3.45 -11.44
C ALA A 38 -15.39 -4.99 -11.48
N THR A 39 -14.79 -5.63 -12.49
CA THR A 39 -14.97 -7.07 -12.74
C THR A 39 -13.75 -7.94 -12.43
N HIS A 40 -12.57 -7.36 -12.17
CA HIS A 40 -11.31 -8.09 -12.01
C HIS A 40 -11.31 -9.14 -10.88
N MET A 41 -12.10 -8.94 -9.82
CA MET A 41 -12.23 -9.88 -8.70
C MET A 41 -13.46 -10.79 -8.80
N THR A 42 -14.23 -10.73 -9.90
CA THR A 42 -15.45 -11.55 -10.04
C THR A 42 -15.10 -13.00 -10.34
N SER A 43 -15.78 -13.92 -9.64
CA SER A 43 -15.55 -15.36 -9.75
C SER A 43 -15.70 -15.89 -11.18
N ARG A 44 -16.58 -15.29 -11.99
CA ARG A 44 -16.88 -15.71 -13.37
C ARG A 44 -15.74 -15.40 -14.35
N VAL A 45 -15.05 -14.27 -14.16
CA VAL A 45 -13.87 -13.87 -14.94
C VAL A 45 -12.63 -14.64 -14.47
N MET A 46 -12.49 -14.81 -13.14
CA MET A 46 -11.42 -15.59 -12.51
C MET A 46 -11.48 -17.10 -12.82
N MET A 47 -12.67 -17.61 -13.19
CA MET A 47 -12.91 -19.03 -13.52
C MET A 47 -12.23 -19.50 -14.81
N ILE A 48 -11.88 -18.60 -15.73
CA ILE A 48 -11.48 -18.93 -17.11
C ILE A 48 -10.03 -19.48 -17.20
N PHE A 49 -9.14 -19.17 -16.24
CA PHE A 49 -7.69 -19.36 -16.42
C PHE A 49 -7.03 -20.56 -15.70
N LEU A 50 -7.71 -21.25 -14.77
CA LEU A 50 -7.19 -22.49 -14.14
C LEU A 50 -8.30 -23.54 -13.95
N LYS A 51 -8.01 -24.82 -14.26
CA LYS A 51 -8.98 -25.92 -14.15
C LYS A 51 -9.46 -26.22 -12.72
N LYS A 52 -8.73 -25.80 -11.67
CA LYS A 52 -9.06 -26.12 -10.27
C LYS A 52 -9.38 -24.87 -9.44
N ARG A 53 -10.65 -24.71 -9.04
CA ARG A 53 -11.19 -23.61 -8.21
C ARG A 53 -10.41 -23.39 -6.90
N LEU A 54 -9.93 -24.46 -6.28
CA LEU A 54 -9.26 -24.42 -4.97
C LEU A 54 -7.87 -23.75 -5.01
N TYR A 55 -7.05 -24.03 -6.03
CA TYR A 55 -5.70 -23.47 -6.13
C TYR A 55 -5.71 -21.94 -6.30
N ARG A 56 -6.71 -21.39 -6.99
CA ARG A 56 -6.87 -19.92 -7.12
C ARG A 56 -7.23 -19.25 -5.82
N ILE A 57 -8.18 -19.82 -5.08
CA ILE A 57 -8.59 -19.30 -3.77
C ILE A 57 -7.38 -19.31 -2.82
N PHE A 58 -6.60 -20.40 -2.85
CA PHE A 58 -5.35 -20.49 -2.10
C PHE A 58 -4.37 -19.37 -2.49
N LEU A 59 -4.06 -19.19 -3.77
CA LEU A 59 -3.15 -18.13 -4.23
C LEU A 59 -3.63 -16.72 -3.84
N LEU A 60 -4.93 -16.44 -3.96
CA LEU A 60 -5.50 -15.14 -3.56
C LEU A 60 -5.40 -14.90 -2.07
N LEU A 61 -5.68 -15.92 -1.25
CA LEU A 61 -5.55 -15.84 0.21
C LEU A 61 -4.09 -15.66 0.63
N THR A 62 -3.16 -16.40 0.02
CA THR A 62 -1.73 -16.24 0.28
C THR A 62 -1.24 -14.86 -0.15
N GLY A 63 -1.69 -14.36 -1.31
CA GLY A 63 -1.40 -12.99 -1.76
C GLY A 63 -1.93 -11.93 -0.81
N GLN A 64 -3.16 -12.08 -0.32
CA GLN A 64 -3.75 -11.17 0.67
C GLN A 64 -2.96 -11.19 1.99
N LEU A 65 -2.58 -12.37 2.47
CA LEU A 65 -1.74 -12.51 3.67
C LEU A 65 -0.38 -11.85 3.47
N ALA A 66 0.24 -11.99 2.30
CA ALA A 66 1.51 -11.34 1.99
C ALA A 66 1.41 -9.81 2.06
N ILE A 67 0.30 -9.22 1.58
CA ILE A 67 0.06 -7.77 1.68
C ILE A 67 -0.11 -7.35 3.14
N ILE A 68 -0.85 -8.10 3.94
CA ILE A 68 -1.03 -7.82 5.38
C ILE A 68 0.34 -7.82 6.09
N PHE A 69 1.12 -8.90 5.93
CA PHE A 69 2.44 -8.98 6.53
C PHE A 69 3.40 -7.88 6.04
N PHE A 70 3.28 -7.47 4.79
CA PHE A 70 4.08 -6.37 4.26
C PHE A 70 3.73 -5.03 4.90
N VAL A 71 2.45 -4.74 5.12
CA VAL A 71 1.99 -3.53 5.82
C VAL A 71 2.45 -3.54 7.28
N ASP A 72 2.25 -4.66 7.98
CA ASP A 72 2.66 -4.81 9.39
C ASP A 72 4.17 -4.66 9.54
N PHE A 73 4.95 -5.31 8.68
CA PHE A 73 6.40 -5.15 8.65
C PHE A 73 6.82 -3.72 8.34
N GLY A 74 6.16 -3.05 7.38
CA GLY A 74 6.42 -1.65 7.07
C GLY A 74 6.22 -0.73 8.28
N ASN A 75 5.15 -0.94 9.05
CA ASN A 75 4.88 -0.20 10.29
C ASN A 75 5.99 -0.42 11.33
N LEU A 76 6.39 -1.68 11.57
CA LEU A 76 7.46 -2.01 12.52
C LEU A 76 8.80 -1.40 12.09
N PHE A 77 9.13 -1.50 10.80
CA PHE A 77 10.37 -0.97 10.24
C PHE A 77 10.45 0.55 10.39
N HIS A 78 9.36 1.27 10.10
CA HIS A 78 9.30 2.72 10.26
C HIS A 78 9.54 3.13 11.71
N VAL A 79 8.87 2.48 12.68
CA VAL A 79 9.03 2.76 14.11
C VAL A 79 10.47 2.47 14.57
N ALA A 80 11.06 1.36 14.12
CA ALA A 80 12.43 0.97 14.50
C ALA A 80 13.50 1.90 13.90
N TRP A 81 13.31 2.37 12.67
CA TRP A 81 14.29 3.24 12.00
C TRP A 81 14.14 4.70 12.43
N GLN A 82 12.94 5.25 12.29
CA GLN A 82 12.68 6.69 12.35
C GLN A 82 11.88 7.12 13.58
N GLY A 83 11.36 6.16 14.35
CA GLY A 83 10.54 6.43 15.51
C GLY A 83 11.33 6.75 16.78
N ASN A 84 10.61 7.07 17.84
CA ASN A 84 11.16 7.35 19.17
C ASN A 84 10.71 6.29 20.22
N PHE A 85 10.51 5.04 19.79
CA PHE A 85 9.92 3.98 20.62
C PHE A 85 10.65 3.78 21.95
N GLU A 86 11.98 3.85 21.96
CA GLU A 86 12.80 3.73 23.18
C GLU A 86 12.55 4.85 24.19
N SER A 87 12.35 6.09 23.74
CA SER A 87 12.01 7.21 24.61
C SER A 87 10.55 7.16 25.04
N TRP A 88 9.66 6.74 24.14
CA TRP A 88 8.23 6.63 24.41
C TRP A 88 7.92 5.56 25.47
N VAL A 89 8.59 4.40 25.43
CA VAL A 89 8.35 3.32 26.41
C VAL A 89 8.79 3.72 27.83
N GLN A 90 9.73 4.66 27.96
CA GLN A 90 10.21 5.16 29.25
C GLN A 90 9.25 6.16 29.91
N ASP A 91 8.55 6.98 29.12
CA ASP A 91 7.54 7.94 29.62
C ASP A 91 6.37 8.09 28.64
N PRO A 92 5.46 7.10 28.60
CA PRO A 92 4.39 7.07 27.61
C PRO A 92 3.28 8.11 27.86
N LEU A 93 3.25 8.72 29.05
CA LEU A 93 2.24 9.72 29.41
C LEU A 93 2.60 11.13 28.92
N HIS A 94 3.89 11.44 28.78
CA HIS A 94 4.34 12.78 28.37
C HIS A 94 5.08 12.78 27.03
N VAL A 95 5.68 11.67 26.62
CA VAL A 95 6.31 11.53 25.30
C VAL A 95 5.25 11.12 24.28
N ARG A 96 5.16 11.86 23.16
CA ARG A 96 4.29 11.47 22.05
C ARG A 96 5.00 10.46 21.16
N PRO A 97 4.33 9.38 20.72
CA PRO A 97 4.93 8.40 19.83
C PRO A 97 5.15 8.97 18.43
N ILE A 98 6.30 8.67 17.84
CA ILE A 98 6.68 9.00 16.47
C ILE A 98 6.87 7.68 15.73
N ALA A 99 6.19 7.54 14.59
CA ALA A 99 6.25 6.33 13.77
C ALA A 99 7.15 6.48 12.54
N HIS A 100 7.15 7.62 11.86
CA HIS A 100 7.99 7.87 10.70
C HIS A 100 8.34 9.36 10.58
N ALA A 101 9.42 9.68 9.87
CA ALA A 101 9.76 11.04 9.53
C ALA A 101 8.92 11.54 8.35
N ILE A 102 8.69 12.85 8.28
CA ILE A 102 8.07 13.51 7.13
C ILE A 102 9.18 13.98 6.21
N TRP A 103 9.03 13.72 4.91
CA TRP A 103 9.91 14.28 3.88
C TRP A 103 9.03 14.84 2.76
N ASP A 104 8.83 16.15 2.78
CA ASP A 104 8.07 16.89 1.78
C ASP A 104 8.88 18.14 1.37
N PRO A 105 9.37 18.21 0.12
CA PRO A 105 10.17 19.34 -0.36
C PRO A 105 9.39 20.66 -0.45
N HIS A 106 8.05 20.62 -0.37
CA HIS A 106 7.22 21.82 -0.37
C HIS A 106 7.08 22.45 1.02
N PHE A 107 7.59 21.81 2.08
CA PHE A 107 7.51 22.36 3.43
C PHE A 107 8.45 23.55 3.56
N GLY A 108 7.88 24.74 3.78
CA GLY A 108 8.62 25.91 4.22
C GLY A 108 9.03 25.79 5.69
N GLN A 109 9.94 26.67 6.12
CA GLN A 109 10.47 26.72 7.49
C GLN A 109 9.40 26.63 8.60
N PRO A 110 8.25 27.34 8.53
CA PRO A 110 7.23 27.25 9.57
C PRO A 110 6.60 25.86 9.70
N ALA A 111 6.46 25.13 8.58
CA ALA A 111 5.92 23.78 8.59
C ALA A 111 6.94 22.80 9.18
N VAL A 112 8.21 22.93 8.81
CA VAL A 112 9.30 22.11 9.37
C VAL A 112 9.33 22.25 10.90
N GLU A 113 9.29 23.47 11.43
CA GLU A 113 9.27 23.72 12.87
C GLU A 113 7.99 23.18 13.53
N ALA A 114 6.83 23.36 12.90
CA ALA A 114 5.56 22.88 13.44
C ALA A 114 5.49 21.35 13.55
N PHE A 115 6.10 20.62 12.62
CA PHE A 115 6.11 19.16 12.57
C PHE A 115 7.33 18.51 13.23
N THR A 116 8.39 19.28 13.51
CA THR A 116 9.55 18.81 14.27
C THR A 116 9.29 18.96 15.77
N ARG A 117 8.66 17.95 16.38
CA ARG A 117 8.33 17.93 17.82
C ARG A 117 9.02 16.79 18.56
N GLY A 118 9.09 16.88 19.89
CA GLY A 118 9.48 15.76 20.75
C GLY A 118 10.95 15.34 20.68
N GLY A 119 11.87 16.29 20.43
CA GLY A 119 13.31 16.01 20.34
C GLY A 119 13.75 15.32 19.05
N ALA A 120 12.84 15.12 18.09
CA ALA A 120 13.17 14.62 16.77
C ALA A 120 14.03 15.63 16.00
N ARG A 121 15.07 15.14 15.30
CA ARG A 121 15.90 15.99 14.45
C ARG A 121 15.17 16.30 13.14
N ALA A 122 14.93 17.58 12.87
CA ALA A 122 14.64 18.03 11.51
C ALA A 122 15.85 17.67 10.62
N ARG A 123 15.61 17.02 9.50
CA ARG A 123 16.62 16.78 8.47
C ARG A 123 16.15 17.40 7.17
#